data_AF-A0A7C4JRG2-F1
#
_entry.id   AF-A0A7C4JRG2-F1
#
_cell.length_a   1.000
_cell.length_b   1.000
_cell.length_c   1.000
_cell.angle_alpha   90.00
_cell.angle_beta   90.00
_cell.angle_gamma   90.00
#
_symmetry.space_group_name_H-M   'P 1'
#
loop_
_entity.id
_entity.type
_entity.pdbx_description
1 polymer ?
#
loop_
_entity_poly.entity_id
_entity_poly.type
_entity_poly.pdbx_seq_one_letter_code
_entity_poly.pdbx_strand_id
1 'polypeptide(L)'
;MNERNFPQKRKSSVNPEEGWRSEVEKFLGKDFVQRVLDFHDLEIEEFKDFNNKIQKFVEDIANNITTSSLRKIYDLIKNSEDASDLVFKLPYMVYMVGKEKDAKREALGKLYIALKDPIENIKDERQVRNIKKFAEALVAYQKLYGGKEER
;
A
#
# COMPACT_ATOMS: atom_id res chain seq x y z
N MET A 1 52.59 -3.97 2.33
CA MET A 1 51.52 -4.63 1.55
C MET A 1 50.70 -5.45 2.52
N ASN A 2 49.40 -5.19 2.61
CA ASN A 2 48.39 -6.12 3.12
C ASN A 2 47.03 -5.57 2.68
N GLU A 3 46.66 -5.89 1.45
CA GLU A 3 45.33 -5.64 0.90
C GLU A 3 44.33 -6.53 1.62
N ARG A 4 43.52 -5.93 2.51
CA ARG A 4 42.35 -6.61 3.06
C ARG A 4 41.29 -6.66 1.97
N ASN A 5 41.28 -7.76 1.25
CA ASN A 5 40.27 -8.07 0.25
C ASN A 5 38.95 -8.40 0.98
N PHE A 6 38.08 -7.40 1.16
CA PHE A 6 36.70 -7.64 1.58
C PHE A 6 35.90 -8.06 0.35
N PRO A 7 35.33 -9.27 0.29
CA PRO A 7 34.45 -9.65 -0.80
C PRO A 7 33.13 -8.86 -0.66
N GLN A 8 33.03 -7.73 -1.35
CA GLN A 8 31.74 -7.10 -1.64
C GLN A 8 30.99 -8.00 -2.63
N LYS A 9 30.21 -8.95 -2.09
CA LYS A 9 29.05 -9.46 -2.82
C LYS A 9 28.11 -8.27 -3.03
N ARG A 10 28.24 -7.59 -4.16
CA ARG A 10 27.19 -6.70 -4.68
C ARG A 10 25.96 -7.58 -4.89
N LYS A 11 25.10 -7.69 -3.88
CA LYS A 11 23.71 -8.07 -4.10
C LYS A 11 23.21 -7.10 -5.18
N SER A 12 22.80 -7.62 -6.33
CA SER A 12 22.05 -6.81 -7.29
C SER A 12 20.95 -6.12 -6.50
N SER A 13 21.00 -4.80 -6.43
CA SER A 13 20.05 -3.99 -5.68
C SER A 13 18.73 -3.97 -6.46
N VAL A 14 18.02 -5.09 -6.44
CA VAL A 14 16.65 -5.14 -6.95
C VAL A 14 15.85 -4.17 -6.09
N ASN A 15 15.27 -3.15 -6.72
CA ASN A 15 14.44 -2.19 -6.03
C ASN A 15 13.26 -2.95 -5.38
N PRO A 16 13.13 -2.96 -4.04
CA PRO A 16 12.06 -3.71 -3.38
C PRO A 16 10.66 -3.27 -3.83
N GLU A 17 10.50 -2.02 -4.27
CA GLU A 17 9.23 -1.51 -4.81
C GLU A 17 8.77 -2.24 -6.06
N GLU A 18 9.68 -2.73 -6.91
CA GLU A 18 9.31 -3.47 -8.12
C GLU A 18 8.70 -4.83 -7.76
N GLY A 19 9.27 -5.50 -6.75
CA GLY A 19 8.72 -6.74 -6.22
C GLY A 19 7.33 -6.52 -5.60
N TRP A 20 7.19 -5.50 -4.75
CA TRP A 20 5.90 -5.15 -4.13
C TRP A 20 4.84 -4.77 -5.16
N ARG A 21 5.21 -4.00 -6.20
CA ARG A 21 4.30 -3.63 -7.29
C ARG A 21 3.83 -4.85 -8.06
N SER A 22 4.72 -5.78 -8.40
CA SER A 22 4.32 -7.01 -9.07
C SER A 22 3.29 -7.81 -8.24
N GLU A 23 3.47 -7.87 -6.92
CA GLU A 23 2.50 -8.52 -6.03
C GLU A 23 1.17 -7.74 -5.97
N VAL A 24 1.21 -6.42 -5.85
CA VAL A 24 0.00 -5.58 -5.87
C VAL A 24 -0.78 -5.78 -7.17
N GLU A 25 -0.11 -5.79 -8.32
CA GLU A 25 -0.75 -6.02 -9.63
C GLU A 25 -1.37 -7.41 -9.75
N LYS A 26 -0.77 -8.45 -9.14
CA LYS A 26 -1.36 -9.80 -9.12
C LYS A 26 -2.72 -9.83 -8.41
N PHE A 27 -2.89 -9.04 -7.36
CA PHE A 27 -4.15 -8.98 -6.61
C PHE A 27 -5.13 -7.97 -7.19
N LEU A 28 -4.68 -6.72 -7.38
CA LEU A 28 -5.54 -5.58 -7.72
C LEU A 28 -5.70 -5.36 -9.23
N GLY A 29 -4.88 -6.02 -10.06
CA GLY A 29 -4.84 -5.82 -11.51
C GLY A 29 -3.80 -4.77 -11.91
N LYS A 30 -3.34 -4.82 -13.17
CA LYS A 30 -2.38 -3.83 -13.72
C LYS A 30 -2.97 -2.42 -13.84
N ASP A 31 -4.28 -2.34 -13.87
CA ASP A 31 -5.08 -1.11 -13.93
C ASP A 31 -5.43 -0.54 -12.55
N PHE A 32 -4.89 -1.11 -11.45
CA PHE A 32 -5.28 -0.73 -10.10
C PHE A 32 -5.11 0.78 -9.82
N VAL A 33 -4.08 1.41 -10.40
CA VAL A 33 -3.84 2.85 -10.24
C VAL A 33 -5.08 3.64 -10.68
N GLN A 34 -5.60 3.34 -11.87
CA GLN A 34 -6.78 4.02 -12.39
C GLN A 34 -8.03 3.66 -11.56
N ARG A 35 -8.19 2.37 -11.18
CA ARG A 35 -9.33 1.94 -10.36
C ARG A 35 -9.36 2.58 -8.97
N VAL A 36 -8.20 2.85 -8.37
CA VAL A 36 -8.11 3.59 -7.10
C VAL A 36 -8.45 5.06 -7.32
N LEU A 37 -7.93 5.66 -8.39
CA LEU A 37 -8.22 7.06 -8.72
C LEU A 37 -9.70 7.31 -9.02
N ASP A 38 -10.43 6.31 -9.51
CA ASP A 38 -11.87 6.38 -9.79
C ASP A 38 -12.73 5.62 -8.74
N PHE A 39 -12.15 5.19 -7.61
CA PHE A 39 -12.75 4.17 -6.72
C PHE A 39 -14.22 4.39 -6.34
N HIS A 40 -14.64 5.61 -6.05
CA HIS A 40 -16.03 5.92 -5.67
C HIS A 40 -16.93 6.25 -6.87
N ASP A 41 -16.34 6.43 -8.05
CA ASP A 41 -17.00 6.78 -9.31
C ASP A 41 -17.09 5.57 -10.27
N LEU A 42 -16.55 4.40 -9.88
CA LEU A 42 -16.65 3.16 -10.64
C LEU A 42 -18.11 2.74 -10.82
N GLU A 43 -18.41 2.17 -12.00
CA GLU A 43 -19.69 1.51 -12.21
C GLU A 43 -19.89 0.34 -11.25
N ILE A 44 -21.13 0.03 -10.89
CA ILE A 44 -21.45 -0.91 -9.80
C ILE A 44 -20.75 -2.28 -9.96
N GLU A 45 -20.73 -2.83 -11.16
CA GLU A 45 -20.10 -4.14 -11.41
C GLU A 45 -18.57 -4.06 -11.38
N GLU A 46 -17.98 -2.97 -11.86
CA GLU A 46 -16.54 -2.73 -11.76
C GLU A 46 -16.10 -2.53 -10.31
N PHE A 47 -16.91 -1.82 -9.53
CA PHE A 47 -16.74 -1.66 -8.10
C PHE A 47 -16.79 -3.01 -7.39
N LYS A 48 -17.80 -3.85 -7.66
CA LYS A 48 -17.90 -5.19 -7.05
C LYS A 48 -16.68 -6.06 -7.36
N ASP A 49 -16.26 -6.11 -8.63
CA ASP A 49 -15.06 -6.84 -9.04
C ASP A 49 -13.81 -6.32 -8.31
N PHE A 50 -13.60 -5.01 -8.34
CA PHE A 50 -12.42 -4.41 -7.71
C PHE A 50 -12.44 -4.58 -6.20
N ASN A 51 -13.60 -4.44 -5.57
CA ASN A 51 -13.77 -4.63 -4.13
C ASN A 51 -13.48 -6.08 -3.70
N ASN A 52 -13.77 -7.08 -4.53
CA ASN A 52 -13.36 -8.46 -4.28
C ASN A 52 -11.85 -8.66 -4.39
N LYS A 53 -11.17 -7.94 -5.29
CA LYS A 53 -9.71 -7.91 -5.39
C LYS A 53 -9.07 -7.26 -4.17
N ILE A 54 -9.64 -6.15 -3.70
CA ILE A 54 -9.22 -5.48 -2.46
C ILE A 54 -9.31 -6.42 -1.26
N GLN A 55 -10.41 -7.16 -1.13
CA GLN A 55 -10.55 -8.15 -0.06
C GLN A 55 -9.42 -9.17 -0.05
N LYS A 56 -9.13 -9.79 -1.20
CA LYS A 56 -8.04 -10.77 -1.35
C LYS A 56 -6.66 -10.17 -1.06
N PHE A 57 -6.42 -8.95 -1.55
CA PHE A 57 -5.19 -8.22 -1.26
C PHE A 57 -5.02 -7.97 0.24
N VAL A 58 -6.08 -7.52 0.92
CA VAL A 58 -6.03 -7.24 2.34
C VAL A 58 -5.86 -8.53 3.14
N GLU A 59 -6.51 -9.63 2.75
CA GLU A 59 -6.34 -10.94 3.37
C GLU A 59 -4.88 -11.43 3.33
N ASP A 60 -4.17 -11.23 2.21
CA ASP A 60 -2.74 -11.57 2.06
C ASP A 60 -1.83 -10.82 3.06
N ILE A 61 -2.12 -9.53 3.28
CA ILE A 61 -1.27 -8.68 4.12
C ILE A 61 -1.73 -8.62 5.59
N ALA A 62 -2.97 -8.99 5.90
CA ALA A 62 -3.62 -8.74 7.19
C ALA A 62 -2.90 -9.39 8.38
N ASN A 63 -2.36 -10.59 8.22
CA ASN A 63 -1.65 -11.30 9.30
C ASN A 63 -0.27 -10.71 9.60
N ASN A 64 0.27 -9.91 8.69
CA ASN A 64 1.61 -9.34 8.80
C ASN A 64 1.57 -7.83 9.06
N ILE A 65 0.38 -7.22 9.19
CA ILE A 65 0.20 -5.81 9.50
C ILE A 65 -0.69 -5.65 10.72
N THR A 66 -0.18 -4.96 11.74
CA THR A 66 -1.00 -4.62 12.90
C THR A 66 -2.07 -3.59 12.51
N THR A 67 -3.26 -3.70 13.12
CA THR A 67 -4.31 -2.68 12.97
C THR A 67 -3.81 -1.28 13.32
N SER A 68 -2.86 -1.16 14.26
CA SER A 68 -2.26 0.13 14.62
C SER A 68 -1.44 0.76 13.48
N SER A 69 -0.68 -0.03 12.72
CA SER A 69 0.11 0.45 11.60
C SER A 69 -0.79 0.92 10.45
N LEU A 70 -1.82 0.12 10.12
CA LEU A 70 -2.75 0.48 9.06
C LEU A 70 -3.60 1.69 9.43
N ARG A 71 -4.08 1.77 10.68
CA ARG A 71 -4.82 2.94 11.17
C ARG A 71 -4.00 4.21 11.06
N LYS A 72 -2.71 4.17 11.44
CA LYS A 72 -1.80 5.33 11.29
C LYS A 72 -1.70 5.79 9.83
N ILE A 73 -1.58 4.86 8.88
CA ILE A 73 -1.54 5.19 7.45
C ILE A 73 -2.88 5.79 6.99
N TYR A 74 -3.99 5.20 7.41
CA TYR A 74 -5.32 5.74 7.10
C TYR A 74 -5.54 7.13 7.67
N ASP A 75 -5.17 7.38 8.93
CA ASP A 75 -5.34 8.68 9.57
C ASP A 75 -4.53 9.77 8.82
N LEU A 76 -3.33 9.45 8.34
CA LEU A 76 -2.55 10.37 7.49
C LEU A 76 -3.30 10.73 6.21
N ILE A 77 -3.82 9.73 5.50
CA ILE A 77 -4.51 9.91 4.23
C ILE A 77 -5.83 10.66 4.43
N LYS A 78 -6.61 10.25 5.42
CA LYS A 78 -7.91 10.85 5.75
C LYS A 78 -7.77 12.34 6.06
N ASN A 79 -6.77 12.69 6.86
CA ASN A 79 -6.53 14.06 7.31
C ASN A 79 -5.76 14.92 6.31
N SER A 80 -5.31 14.35 5.17
CA SER A 80 -4.64 15.14 4.14
C SER A 80 -5.64 16.06 3.43
N GLU A 81 -5.34 17.35 3.31
CA GLU A 81 -6.29 18.34 2.77
C GLU A 81 -6.43 18.22 1.25
N ASP A 82 -5.32 18.05 0.56
CA ASP A 82 -5.23 18.05 -0.90
C ASP A 82 -4.23 17.01 -1.44
N ALA A 83 -4.01 17.03 -2.75
CA ALA A 83 -3.07 16.15 -3.43
C ALA A 83 -1.62 16.35 -2.97
N SER A 84 -1.22 17.60 -2.71
CA SER A 84 0.15 17.94 -2.28
C SER A 84 0.43 17.37 -0.90
N ASP A 85 -0.52 17.51 0.04
CA ASP A 85 -0.34 16.97 1.38
C ASP A 85 -0.23 15.44 1.38
N LEU A 86 -1.02 14.74 0.53
CA LEU A 86 -0.88 13.29 0.33
C LEU A 86 0.51 12.90 -0.16
N VAL A 87 1.03 13.60 -1.18
CA VAL A 87 2.38 13.37 -1.70
C VAL A 87 3.43 13.58 -0.61
N PHE A 88 3.27 14.62 0.22
CA PHE A 88 4.17 14.89 1.34
C PHE A 88 4.09 13.85 2.48
N LYS A 89 3.05 13.01 2.54
CA LYS A 89 3.01 11.89 3.49
C LYS A 89 3.79 10.67 3.02
N LEU A 90 4.08 10.53 1.72
CA LEU A 90 4.78 9.36 1.17
C LEU A 90 6.14 9.07 1.85
N PRO A 91 7.00 10.05 2.16
CA PRO A 91 8.24 9.82 2.91
C PRO A 91 8.03 9.20 4.29
N TYR A 92 6.98 9.60 5.01
CA TYR A 92 6.65 9.01 6.30
C TYR A 92 6.11 7.59 6.15
N MET A 93 5.30 7.32 5.11
CA MET A 93 4.81 5.98 4.81
C MET A 93 5.96 5.02 4.49
N VAL A 94 6.91 5.40 3.65
CA VAL A 94 8.08 4.53 3.35
C VAL A 94 9.00 4.37 4.56
N TYR A 95 9.12 5.39 5.42
CA TYR A 95 9.81 5.23 6.71
C TYR A 95 9.14 4.17 7.60
N MET A 96 7.80 4.12 7.64
CA MET A 96 7.06 3.07 8.34
C MET A 96 7.35 1.68 7.78
N VAL A 97 7.62 1.55 6.48
CA VAL A 97 8.06 0.30 5.85
C VAL A 97 9.51 -0.02 6.26
N GLY A 98 10.41 0.95 6.11
CA GLY A 98 11.85 0.76 6.27
C GLY A 98 12.31 0.44 7.69
N LYS A 99 11.53 0.80 8.71
CA LYS A 99 11.82 0.45 10.11
C LYS A 99 11.45 -0.98 10.50
N GLU A 100 10.67 -1.66 9.67
CA GLU A 100 10.17 -3.02 9.93
C GLU A 100 11.07 -4.06 9.23
N LYS A 101 10.87 -5.34 9.58
CA LYS A 101 11.66 -6.46 9.04
C LYS A 101 10.75 -7.56 8.50
N ASP A 102 11.32 -8.41 7.67
CA ASP A 102 10.73 -9.67 7.19
C ASP A 102 9.30 -9.49 6.66
N ALA A 103 8.39 -10.40 7.01
CA ALA A 103 7.02 -10.43 6.49
C ALA A 103 6.24 -9.12 6.73
N LYS A 104 6.52 -8.42 7.83
CA LYS A 104 5.88 -7.13 8.14
C LYS A 104 6.35 -6.02 7.21
N ARG A 105 7.64 -6.01 6.86
CA ARG A 105 8.19 -5.09 5.85
C ARG A 105 7.57 -5.36 4.48
N GLU A 106 7.46 -6.63 4.08
CA GLU A 106 6.87 -7.01 2.80
C GLU A 106 5.39 -6.59 2.72
N ALA A 107 4.62 -6.86 3.77
CA ALA A 107 3.21 -6.51 3.81
C ALA A 107 2.98 -4.99 3.80
N LEU A 108 3.74 -4.23 4.60
CA LEU A 108 3.67 -2.75 4.58
C LEU A 108 4.20 -2.17 3.26
N GLY A 109 5.17 -2.81 2.62
CA GLY A 109 5.69 -2.42 1.32
C GLY A 109 4.65 -2.56 0.21
N LYS A 110 3.92 -3.69 0.17
CA LYS A 110 2.76 -3.89 -0.71
C LYS A 110 1.69 -2.82 -0.49
N LEU A 111 1.33 -2.57 0.77
CA LEU A 111 0.37 -1.52 1.14
C LEU A 111 0.85 -0.12 0.70
N TYR A 112 2.13 0.17 0.88
CA TYR A 112 2.75 1.42 0.45
C TYR A 112 2.61 1.60 -1.06
N ILE A 113 2.91 0.58 -1.88
CA ILE A 113 2.74 0.67 -3.34
C ILE A 113 1.28 0.85 -3.75
N ALA A 114 0.36 0.11 -3.13
CA ALA A 114 -1.07 0.24 -3.42
C ALA A 114 -1.61 1.66 -3.18
N LEU A 115 -0.93 2.48 -2.38
CA LEU A 115 -1.29 3.86 -2.08
C LEU A 115 -0.41 4.89 -2.82
N LYS A 116 0.90 4.67 -2.89
CA LYS A 116 1.89 5.53 -3.53
C LYS A 116 1.58 5.76 -5.00
N ASP A 117 1.42 4.67 -5.76
CA ASP A 117 1.29 4.77 -7.21
C ASP A 117 0.02 5.55 -7.62
N PRO A 118 -1.16 5.37 -6.99
CA PRO A 118 -2.29 6.28 -7.16
C PRO A 118 -2.01 7.72 -6.73
N ILE A 119 -1.41 7.94 -5.55
CA ILE A 119 -1.13 9.29 -5.03
C ILE A 119 -0.24 10.09 -5.99
N GLU A 120 0.78 9.47 -6.58
CA GLU A 120 1.67 10.11 -7.55
C GLU A 120 1.00 10.43 -8.90
N ASN A 121 -0.18 9.86 -9.17
CA ASN A 121 -0.91 10.03 -10.42
C ASN A 121 -2.20 10.87 -10.27
N ILE A 122 -2.38 11.57 -9.14
CA ILE A 122 -3.51 12.48 -8.93
C ILE A 122 -3.44 13.64 -9.94
N LYS A 123 -4.60 13.97 -10.49
CA LYS A 123 -4.84 15.05 -11.46
C LYS A 123 -5.86 16.08 -10.96
N ASP A 124 -6.73 15.68 -10.04
CA ASP A 124 -7.79 16.54 -9.50
C ASP A 124 -8.22 16.15 -8.07
N GLU A 125 -9.04 17.01 -7.45
CA GLU A 125 -9.52 16.81 -6.08
C GLU A 125 -10.50 15.64 -5.92
N ARG A 126 -11.17 15.19 -6.99
CA ARG A 126 -12.05 14.02 -6.94
C ARG A 126 -11.24 12.78 -6.61
N GLN A 127 -10.07 12.65 -7.23
CA GLN A 127 -9.17 11.53 -7.01
C GLN A 127 -8.60 11.48 -5.58
N VAL A 128 -8.39 12.63 -4.93
CA VAL A 128 -8.05 12.70 -3.50
C VAL A 128 -9.14 12.05 -2.65
N ARG A 129 -10.42 12.35 -2.92
CA ARG A 129 -11.56 11.74 -2.22
C ARG A 129 -11.62 10.23 -2.46
N ASN A 130 -11.35 9.79 -3.69
CA ASN A 130 -11.36 8.38 -4.06
C ASN A 130 -10.25 7.59 -3.36
N ILE A 131 -9.03 8.15 -3.27
CA ILE A 131 -7.93 7.55 -2.50
C ILE A 131 -8.29 7.43 -1.01
N LYS A 132 -8.95 8.45 -0.41
CA LYS A 132 -9.42 8.37 0.98
C LYS A 132 -10.44 7.24 1.18
N LYS A 133 -11.34 7.04 0.22
CA LYS A 133 -12.34 5.96 0.24
C LYS A 133 -11.71 4.59 0.05
N PHE A 134 -10.72 4.47 -0.82
CA PHE A 134 -9.93 3.26 -0.97
C PHE A 134 -9.19 2.91 0.32
N ALA A 135 -8.52 3.88 0.95
CA ALA A 135 -7.85 3.68 2.24
C ALA A 135 -8.83 3.26 3.35
N GLU A 136 -10.05 3.78 3.36
CA GLU A 136 -11.13 3.36 4.27
C GLU A 136 -11.49 1.87 4.06
N ALA A 137 -11.62 1.42 2.82
CA ALA A 137 -11.89 0.02 2.50
C ALA A 137 -10.75 -0.91 2.98
N LEU A 138 -9.49 -0.51 2.79
CA LEU A 138 -8.33 -1.27 3.29
C LEU A 138 -8.41 -1.49 4.81
N VAL A 139 -8.74 -0.44 5.58
CA VAL A 139 -8.92 -0.54 7.03
C VAL A 139 -10.10 -1.43 7.40
N ALA A 140 -11.23 -1.30 6.71
CA ALA A 140 -12.42 -2.09 6.98
C ALA A 140 -12.15 -3.59 6.81
N TYR A 141 -11.48 -3.97 5.71
CA TYR A 141 -11.12 -5.36 5.47
C TYR A 141 -10.00 -5.87 6.36
N GLN A 142 -9.05 -5.02 6.76
CA GLN A 142 -8.05 -5.46 7.75
C GLN A 142 -8.71 -5.75 9.08
N LYS A 143 -9.73 -4.97 9.48
CA LYS A 143 -10.48 -5.25 10.71
C LYS A 143 -11.26 -6.57 10.63
N LEU A 144 -11.64 -6.99 9.42
CA LEU A 144 -12.33 -8.26 9.18
C LEU A 144 -11.37 -9.46 9.18
N TYR A 145 -10.23 -9.34 8.50
CA TYR A 145 -9.29 -10.44 8.28
C TYR A 145 -8.15 -10.50 9.30
N GLY A 146 -7.73 -9.34 9.81
CA GLY A 146 -6.69 -9.19 10.82
C GLY A 146 -7.27 -9.24 12.24
N GLY A 147 -6.42 -9.63 13.20
CA GLY A 147 -6.86 -9.82 14.59
C GLY A 147 -7.33 -11.23 14.93
N LYS A 148 -6.98 -12.24 14.13
CA LYS A 148 -7.03 -13.66 14.54
C LYS A 148 -5.84 -14.06 15.42
N GLU A 149 -5.34 -13.17 16.28
CA GLU A 149 -4.58 -13.59 17.44
C GLU A 149 -5.61 -14.05 18.50
N GLU A 150 -5.71 -15.37 18.63
CA GLU A 150 -6.26 -16.15 19.75
C GLU A 150 -7.73 -15.88 20.16
N ARG A 151 -8.63 -16.71 19.60
CA ARG A 151 -9.71 -17.29 20.41
C ARG A 151 -9.36 -18.75 20.70
#